data_AF-A0AAU9F7T4-F1
#
_entry.id   AF-A0AAU9F7T4-F1
#
_cell.length_a   1.000
_cell.length_b   1.000
_cell.length_c   1.000
_cell.angle_alpha   90.00
_cell.angle_beta   90.00
_cell.angle_gamma   90.00
#
_symmetry.space_group_name_H-M   'P 1'
#
loop_
_entity.id
_entity.type
_entity.pdbx_description
1 polymer ?
#
loop_
_entity_poly.entity_id
_entity_poly.type
_entity_poly.pdbx_seq_one_letter_code
_entity_poly.pdbx_strand_id
1 'polypeptide(L)'
;MVVGAFPIAKLGLLCIKHISKPVSNVIKQYANKNNAFRIYVVAPPATLYNTIEVRSKLWMLGIGQPKRVPPLTRAMSIKMGGEILGELFIFLIGVSFILNEFARQARNSERKHERHKQKREELNNRIVELNERIARQDKEIVHLKAKVNQIESNRWDLI
;
A
#
# COMPACT_ATOMS: atom_id res chain seq x y z
N MET A 1 -13.98 16.79 4.30
CA MET A 1 -12.99 17.83 4.66
C MET A 1 -11.59 17.32 4.28
N VAL A 2 -11.15 17.55 3.04
CA VAL A 2 -9.84 17.08 2.53
C VAL A 2 -8.86 18.26 2.53
N VAL A 3 -8.60 18.83 3.71
CA VAL A 3 -7.73 20.02 3.85
C VAL A 3 -6.27 19.62 4.12
N GLY A 4 -5.98 18.33 4.33
CA GLY A 4 -4.62 17.81 4.51
C GLY A 4 -3.89 17.35 3.23
N ALA A 5 -4.60 17.11 2.13
CA ALA A 5 -3.98 16.56 0.92
C ALA A 5 -3.15 17.60 0.14
N PHE A 6 -3.59 18.86 0.12
CA PHE A 6 -2.92 19.93 -0.63
C PHE A 6 -1.54 20.31 -0.05
N PRO A 7 -1.35 20.42 1.29
CA PRO A 7 -0.03 20.66 1.88
C PRO A 7 0.90 19.45 1.78
N ILE A 8 0.42 18.23 2.05
CA ILE A 8 1.25 17.02 2.03
C ILE A 8 1.72 16.68 0.61
N ALA A 9 0.84 16.79 -0.40
CA ALA A 9 1.23 16.57 -1.78
C ALA A 9 2.28 17.59 -2.24
N LYS A 10 2.12 18.87 -1.86
CA LYS A 10 3.06 19.94 -2.20
C LYS A 10 4.42 19.74 -1.51
N LEU A 11 4.42 19.30 -0.24
CA LEU A 11 5.64 18.94 0.49
C LEU A 11 6.32 17.72 -0.13
N GLY A 12 5.57 16.68 -0.50
CA GLY A 12 6.10 15.51 -1.20
C GLY A 12 6.77 15.88 -2.53
N LEU A 13 6.11 16.73 -3.33
CA LEU A 13 6.65 17.20 -4.60
C LEU A 13 7.94 18.02 -4.42
N LEU A 14 8.01 18.85 -3.38
CA LEU A 14 9.20 19.62 -3.04
C LEU A 14 10.33 18.71 -2.54
N CYS A 15 10.05 17.76 -1.65
CA CYS A 15 11.04 16.80 -1.15
C CYS A 15 11.67 15.97 -2.29
N ILE A 16 10.87 15.52 -3.25
CA ILE A 16 11.36 14.85 -4.45
C ILE A 16 12.35 15.76 -5.19
N LYS A 17 11.98 17.02 -5.47
CA LYS A 17 12.87 17.97 -6.14
C LYS A 17 14.15 18.27 -5.35
N HIS A 18 14.07 18.39 -4.02
CA HIS A 18 15.21 18.71 -3.17
C HIS A 18 16.21 17.55 -3.03
N ILE A 19 15.76 16.30 -3.13
CA ILE A 19 16.63 15.12 -3.09
C ILE A 19 17.13 14.77 -4.51
N SER A 20 16.36 15.03 -5.57
CA SER A 20 16.78 14.74 -6.96
C SER A 20 17.96 15.60 -7.41
N LYS A 21 18.06 16.85 -6.95
CA LYS A 21 19.17 17.74 -7.31
C LYS A 21 20.55 17.31 -6.77
N PRO A 22 20.73 17.01 -5.47
CA PRO A 22 22.03 16.54 -4.97
C PRO A 22 22.43 15.19 -5.59
N VAL A 23 21.50 14.25 -5.74
CA VAL A 23 21.78 12.94 -6.36
C VAL A 23 22.21 13.10 -7.82
N SER A 24 21.45 13.85 -8.62
CA SER A 24 21.82 14.10 -10.01
C SER A 24 23.15 14.85 -10.15
N ASN A 25 23.49 15.76 -9.22
CA ASN A 25 24.78 16.44 -9.21
C ASN A 25 25.95 15.48 -8.93
N VAL A 26 25.80 14.54 -8.00
CA VAL A 26 26.81 13.50 -7.75
C VAL A 26 27.02 12.63 -8.99
N ILE A 27 25.93 12.18 -9.63
CA ILE A 27 25.99 11.38 -10.87
C ILE A 27 26.71 12.16 -11.98
N LYS A 28 26.40 13.46 -12.14
CA LYS A 28 27.05 14.34 -13.13
C LYS A 28 28.55 14.50 -12.85
N GLN A 29 28.95 14.69 -11.59
CA GLN A 29 30.36 14.79 -11.22
C GLN A 29 31.11 13.48 -11.48
N TYR A 30 30.50 12.34 -11.16
CA TYR A 30 31.09 11.03 -11.38
C TYR A 30 31.23 10.70 -12.88
N ALA A 31 30.22 11.04 -13.68
CA ALA A 31 30.24 10.86 -15.14
C ALA A 31 31.24 11.78 -15.86
N ASN A 32 31.62 12.91 -15.27
CA ASN A 32 32.69 13.76 -15.80
C ASN A 32 34.07 13.14 -15.55
N LYS A 33 34.27 12.49 -14.39
CA LYS A 33 35.53 11.85 -14.02
C LYS A 33 35.74 10.49 -14.71
N ASN A 34 34.68 9.70 -14.87
CA ASN A 34 34.78 8.35 -15.43
C ASN A 34 34.03 8.23 -16.78
N ASN A 35 34.80 8.04 -17.86
CA ASN A 35 34.26 7.89 -19.21
C ASN A 35 33.48 6.58 -19.42
N ALA A 36 33.88 5.49 -18.74
CA ALA A 36 33.18 4.22 -18.82
C ALA A 36 31.78 4.33 -18.20
N PHE A 37 31.69 4.94 -17.01
CA PHE A 37 30.40 5.20 -16.35
C PHE A 37 29.46 6.03 -17.22
N ARG A 38 30.00 7.06 -17.90
CA ARG A 38 29.22 7.87 -18.84
C ARG A 38 28.64 7.03 -19.98
N ILE A 39 29.44 6.16 -20.61
CA ILE A 39 29.01 5.40 -21.79
C ILE A 39 28.02 4.29 -21.40
N TYR A 40 28.24 3.58 -20.29
CA TYR A 40 27.43 2.42 -19.93
C TYR A 40 26.19 2.77 -19.12
N VAL A 41 26.24 3.80 -18.27
CA VAL A 41 25.15 4.10 -17.31
C VAL A 41 24.38 5.34 -17.71
N VAL A 42 25.07 6.42 -18.11
CA VAL A 42 24.44 7.73 -18.33
C VAL A 42 23.97 7.94 -19.77
N ALA A 43 24.72 7.45 -20.76
CA ALA A 43 24.41 7.62 -22.17
C ALA A 43 23.13 6.87 -22.61
N PRO A 44 22.88 5.61 -22.22
CA PRO A 44 21.68 4.89 -22.65
C PRO A 44 20.37 5.61 -22.30
N PRO A 45 20.11 6.02 -21.03
CA PRO A 45 18.88 6.73 -20.69
C PRO A 45 18.79 8.10 -21.38
N ALA A 46 19.91 8.80 -21.57
CA ALA A 46 19.93 10.08 -22.29
C ALA A 46 19.58 9.92 -23.78
N THR A 47 20.09 8.89 -24.44
CA THR A 47 19.80 8.60 -25.86
C THR A 47 18.37 8.12 -26.08
N LEU A 48 17.83 7.32 -25.15
CA LEU A 48 16.45 6.88 -25.18
C LEU A 48 15.50 8.06 -25.04
N TYR A 49 15.75 8.93 -24.05
CA TYR A 49 14.95 10.13 -23.84
C TYR A 49 14.94 11.03 -25.08
N ASN A 50 16.11 11.33 -25.66
CA ASN A 50 16.20 12.16 -26.87
C ASN A 50 15.49 11.54 -28.08
N THR A 51 15.57 10.21 -28.23
CA THR A 51 14.89 9.51 -29.34
C THR A 51 13.38 9.57 -29.19
N ILE A 52 12.87 9.34 -27.97
CA ILE A 52 11.45 9.43 -27.66
C ILE A 52 10.98 10.87 -27.85
N GLU A 53 11.71 11.84 -27.28
CA GLU A 53 11.35 13.26 -27.35
C GLU A 53 11.27 13.76 -28.80
N VAL A 54 12.28 13.46 -29.63
CA VAL A 54 12.30 13.86 -31.03
C VAL A 54 11.19 13.17 -31.82
N ARG A 55 10.94 11.87 -31.58
CA ARG A 55 9.83 11.14 -32.22
C ARG A 55 8.47 11.71 -31.82
N SER A 56 8.25 11.96 -30.54
CA SER A 56 7.00 12.52 -30.02
C SER A 56 6.75 13.91 -30.58
N LYS A 57 7.77 14.77 -30.66
CA LYS A 57 7.65 16.11 -31.26
C LYS A 57 7.29 16.05 -32.73
N LEU A 58 7.93 15.18 -33.51
CA LEU A 58 7.66 15.07 -34.94
C LEU A 58 6.30 14.44 -35.24
N TRP A 59 5.91 13.43 -34.47
CA TRP A 59 4.57 12.86 -34.53
C TRP A 59 3.48 13.89 -34.20
N MET A 60 3.70 14.70 -33.15
CA MET A 60 2.76 15.77 -32.77
C MET A 60 2.64 16.88 -33.82
N LEU A 61 3.73 17.18 -34.54
CA LEU A 61 3.75 18.18 -35.61
C LEU A 61 3.30 17.62 -36.97
N GLY A 62 2.94 16.33 -37.07
CA GLY A 62 2.51 15.68 -38.31
C GLY A 62 3.64 15.52 -39.36
N ILE A 63 4.89 15.74 -38.96
CA ILE A 63 6.06 15.61 -39.84
C ILE A 63 6.52 14.15 -39.77
N GLY A 64 6.73 13.52 -40.93
CA GLY A 64 7.18 12.13 -41.04
C GLY A 64 8.45 11.81 -40.23
N GLN A 65 8.69 10.52 -40.00
CA GLN A 65 9.72 10.04 -39.06
C GLN A 65 11.13 10.64 -39.32
N PRO A 66 11.89 10.95 -38.25
CA PRO A 66 13.22 11.53 -38.38
C PRO A 66 14.20 10.52 -39.02
N LYS A 67 14.86 10.91 -40.13
CA LYS A 67 15.92 10.10 -40.78
C LYS A 67 17.20 9.97 -39.94
N ARG A 68 17.53 10.95 -39.08
CA ARG A 68 18.62 10.89 -38.10
C ARG A 68 18.29 11.76 -36.89
N VAL A 69 18.35 11.18 -35.68
CA VAL A 69 18.30 11.92 -34.42
C VAL A 69 19.68 12.54 -34.17
N PRO A 70 19.80 13.84 -33.86
CA PRO A 70 21.09 14.46 -33.60
C PRO A 70 21.79 13.78 -32.42
N PRO A 71 23.07 13.38 -32.56
CA PRO A 71 23.82 12.75 -31.48
C PRO A 71 24.04 13.76 -30.34
N LEU A 72 23.90 13.30 -29.10
CA LEU A 72 24.08 14.17 -27.94
C LEU A 72 25.57 14.50 -27.72
N THR A 73 25.88 15.79 -27.55
CA THR A 73 27.18 16.24 -27.08
C THR A 73 27.48 15.70 -25.67
N ARG A 74 28.75 15.45 -25.37
CA ARG A 74 29.22 14.95 -24.06
C ARG A 74 28.55 15.63 -22.86
N ALA A 75 28.53 16.96 -22.84
CA ALA A 75 27.95 17.72 -21.73
C ALA A 75 26.43 17.53 -21.60
N MET A 76 25.73 17.40 -22.73
CA MET A 76 24.28 17.22 -22.75
C MET A 76 23.87 15.83 -22.27
N SER A 77 24.57 14.77 -22.68
CA SER A 77 24.33 13.41 -22.20
C SER A 77 24.51 13.31 -20.68
N ILE A 78 25.55 13.95 -20.15
CA ILE A 78 25.82 13.96 -18.70
C ILE A 78 24.71 14.70 -17.94
N LYS A 79 24.27 15.85 -18.45
CA LYS A 79 23.20 16.64 -17.82
C LYS A 79 21.87 15.86 -17.80
N MET A 80 21.43 15.40 -18.97
CA MET A 80 20.15 14.73 -19.14
C MET A 80 20.12 13.37 -18.44
N GLY A 81 21.15 12.55 -18.67
CA GLY A 81 21.22 11.22 -18.06
C GLY A 81 21.39 11.28 -16.54
N GLY A 82 22.11 12.27 -16.01
CA GLY A 82 22.23 12.47 -14.56
C GLY A 82 20.93 12.90 -13.89
N GLU A 83 20.10 13.71 -14.56
CA GLU A 83 18.77 14.10 -14.05
C GLU A 83 17.81 12.91 -14.03
N ILE A 84 17.71 12.16 -15.13
CA ILE A 84 16.84 10.99 -15.25
C ILE A 84 17.25 9.90 -14.26
N LEU A 85 18.54 9.58 -14.14
CA LEU A 85 19.02 8.56 -13.21
C LEU A 85 18.80 8.97 -11.74
N GLY A 86 18.96 10.25 -11.41
CA GLY A 86 18.72 10.73 -10.05
C GLY A 86 17.25 10.63 -9.65
N GLU A 87 16.33 10.98 -10.55
CA GLU A 87 14.90 10.84 -10.32
C GLU A 87 14.47 9.38 -10.25
N LEU A 88 14.98 8.53 -11.15
CA LEU A 88 14.72 7.09 -11.14
C LEU A 88 15.19 6.45 -9.83
N PHE A 89 16.37 6.81 -9.33
CA PHE A 89 16.92 6.27 -8.10
C PHE A 89 16.02 6.54 -6.89
N ILE A 90 15.54 7.78 -6.73
CA ILE A 90 14.64 8.17 -5.63
C ILE A 90 13.27 7.53 -5.80
N PHE A 91 12.77 7.44 -7.03
CA PHE A 91 11.52 6.76 -7.33
C PHE A 91 11.58 5.28 -6.93
N LEU A 92 12.66 4.57 -7.27
CA LEU A 92 12.85 3.17 -6.88
C LEU A 92 12.90 2.99 -5.37
N ILE A 93 13.58 3.89 -4.65
CA ILE A 93 13.57 3.88 -3.18
C ILE A 93 12.15 4.06 -2.66
N GLY A 94 11.41 5.05 -3.16
CA GLY A 94 10.02 5.30 -2.76
C GLY A 94 9.10 4.11 -3.02
N VAL A 95 9.19 3.51 -4.21
CA VAL A 95 8.42 2.30 -4.57
C VAL A 95 8.79 1.14 -3.64
N SER A 96 10.08 0.95 -3.34
CA SER A 96 10.54 -0.09 -2.41
C SER A 96 9.95 0.07 -1.01
N PHE A 97 9.94 1.29 -0.47
CA PHE A 97 9.29 1.59 0.82
C PHE A 97 7.79 1.28 0.80
N ILE A 98 7.10 1.69 -0.27
CA ILE A 98 5.66 1.44 -0.43
C ILE A 98 5.38 -0.06 -0.49
N LEU A 99 6.11 -0.82 -1.32
CA LEU A 99 5.94 -2.27 -1.43
C LEU A 99 6.21 -2.98 -0.10
N ASN A 100 7.22 -2.54 0.65
CA ASN A 100 7.52 -3.10 1.96
C ASN A 100 6.40 -2.83 2.97
N GLU A 101 5.84 -1.62 2.99
CA GLU A 101 4.70 -1.30 3.85
C GLU A 101 3.45 -2.09 3.44
N PHE A 102 3.18 -2.24 2.13
CA PHE A 102 2.08 -3.11 1.65
C PHE A 102 2.27 -4.57 2.08
N ALA A 103 3.48 -5.12 1.97
CA ALA A 103 3.79 -6.47 2.42
C ALA A 103 3.59 -6.63 3.94
N ARG A 104 4.04 -5.63 4.72
CA ARG A 104 3.83 -5.58 6.17
C ARG A 104 2.35 -5.46 6.53
N GLN A 105 1.59 -4.64 5.80
CA GLN A 105 0.17 -4.42 6.02
C GLN A 105 -0.64 -5.68 5.68
N ALA A 106 -0.30 -6.39 4.62
CA ALA A 106 -0.91 -7.67 4.23
C ALA A 106 -0.78 -8.72 5.35
N ARG A 107 0.41 -8.87 5.92
CA ARG A 107 0.66 -9.77 7.08
C ARG A 107 -0.16 -9.37 8.31
N ASN A 108 -0.39 -8.08 8.53
CA ASN A 108 -1.21 -7.61 9.62
C ASN A 108 -2.72 -7.78 9.37
N SER A 109 -3.19 -7.74 8.11
CA SER A 109 -4.60 -7.98 7.79
C SER A 109 -5.03 -9.42 8.03
N GLU A 110 -4.17 -10.41 7.74
CA GLU A 110 -4.43 -11.82 8.03
C GLU A 110 -4.63 -12.05 9.54
N ARG A 111 -3.70 -11.53 10.35
CA ARG A 111 -3.80 -11.59 11.82
C ARG A 111 -5.07 -10.92 12.37
N LYS A 112 -5.51 -9.82 11.75
CA LYS A 112 -6.78 -9.17 12.12
C LYS A 112 -7.96 -10.06 11.78
N HIS A 113 -7.97 -10.69 10.60
CA HIS A 113 -9.03 -11.62 10.20
C HIS A 113 -9.10 -12.83 11.13
N GLU A 114 -7.97 -13.42 11.49
CA GLU A 114 -7.91 -14.54 12.45
C GLU A 114 -8.46 -14.14 13.82
N ARG A 115 -8.06 -12.96 14.35
CA ARG A 115 -8.60 -12.44 15.61
C ARG A 115 -10.10 -12.22 15.56
N HIS A 116 -10.63 -11.67 14.46
CA HIS A 116 -12.07 -11.49 14.29
C HIS A 116 -12.81 -12.83 14.20
N LYS A 117 -12.21 -13.83 13.54
CA LYS A 117 -12.77 -15.19 13.44
C LYS A 117 -12.82 -15.85 14.82
N GLN A 118 -11.73 -15.82 15.58
CA GLN A 118 -11.70 -16.34 16.96
C GLN A 118 -12.72 -15.63 17.85
N LYS A 119 -12.87 -14.30 17.73
CA LYS A 119 -13.86 -13.55 18.50
C LYS A 119 -15.30 -13.98 18.19
N ARG A 120 -15.62 -14.23 16.92
CA ARG A 120 -16.93 -14.72 16.49
C ARG A 120 -17.20 -16.13 17.03
N GLU A 121 -16.20 -17.00 17.02
CA GLU A 121 -16.31 -18.35 17.57
C GLU A 121 -16.52 -18.33 19.09
N GLU A 122 -15.77 -17.49 19.81
CA GLU A 122 -15.96 -17.26 21.25
C GLU A 122 -17.39 -16.78 21.56
N LEU A 123 -17.91 -15.81 20.79
CA LEU A 123 -19.27 -15.29 20.92
C LEU A 123 -20.33 -16.38 20.67
N ASN A 124 -20.16 -17.19 19.62
CA ASN A 124 -21.07 -18.29 19.32
C ASN A 124 -21.09 -19.33 20.44
N ASN A 125 -19.92 -19.69 20.98
CA ASN A 125 -19.83 -20.63 22.10
C ASN A 125 -20.54 -20.09 23.34
N ARG A 126 -20.38 -18.79 23.64
CA ARG A 126 -21.13 -18.12 24.74
C ARG A 126 -22.64 -18.13 24.50
N ILE A 127 -23.10 -17.94 23.26
CA ILE A 127 -24.53 -18.03 22.92
C ILE A 127 -25.07 -19.44 23.15
N VAL A 128 -24.33 -20.47 22.72
CA VAL A 128 -24.71 -21.87 22.95
C VAL A 128 -24.79 -22.16 24.44
N GLU A 129 -23.77 -21.78 25.22
CA GLU A 129 -23.75 -21.97 26.66
C GLU A 129 -24.93 -21.27 27.35
N LEU A 130 -25.25 -20.04 26.95
CA LEU A 130 -26.40 -19.29 27.46
C LEU A 130 -27.72 -20.00 27.13
N ASN A 131 -27.89 -20.50 25.90
CA ASN A 131 -29.08 -21.25 25.51
C ASN A 131 -29.24 -22.54 26.33
N GLU A 132 -28.15 -23.25 26.60
CA GLU A 132 -28.19 -24.41 27.48
C GLU A 132 -28.57 -24.06 28.92
N ARG A 133 -28.06 -22.94 29.45
CA ARG A 133 -28.43 -22.44 30.78
C ARG A 133 -29.92 -22.11 30.85
N ILE A 134 -30.47 -21.44 29.83
CA ILE A 134 -31.91 -21.15 29.72
C ILE A 134 -32.71 -22.46 29.69
N ALA A 135 -32.32 -23.41 28.86
CA ALA A 135 -33.01 -24.70 28.75
C ALA A 135 -32.99 -25.50 30.07
N ARG A 136 -31.91 -25.39 30.87
CA ARG A 136 -31.85 -25.96 32.22
C ARG A 136 -32.81 -25.25 33.17
N GLN A 137 -32.82 -23.92 33.17
CA GLN A 137 -33.72 -23.11 33.99
C GLN A 137 -35.20 -23.38 33.68
N ASP A 138 -35.57 -23.54 32.41
CA ASP A 138 -36.94 -23.88 32.01
C ASP A 138 -37.39 -25.24 32.58
N LYS A 139 -36.50 -26.25 32.55
CA LYS A 139 -36.78 -27.56 33.15
C LYS A 139 -36.97 -27.47 34.66
N GLU A 140 -36.15 -26.69 35.35
CA GLU A 140 -36.28 -26.46 36.79
C GLU A 140 -37.61 -25.76 37.12
N ILE A 141 -38.01 -24.75 36.35
CA ILE A 141 -39.29 -24.06 36.51
C ILE A 141 -40.47 -25.03 36.34
N VAL A 142 -40.45 -25.86 35.29
CA VAL A 142 -41.50 -26.86 35.06
C VAL A 142 -41.58 -27.87 36.20
N HIS A 143 -40.44 -28.37 36.68
CA HIS A 143 -40.38 -29.30 37.81
C HIS A 143 -40.91 -28.68 39.11
N LEU A 144 -40.53 -27.44 39.40
CA LEU A 144 -41.02 -26.70 40.58
C LEU A 144 -42.52 -26.45 40.50
N LYS A 145 -43.05 -26.04 39.33
CA LYS A 145 -44.49 -25.87 39.12
C LYS A 145 -45.27 -27.18 39.36
N ALA A 146 -44.74 -28.32 38.88
CA ALA A 146 -45.36 -29.62 39.12
C ALA A 146 -45.41 -29.98 40.61
N LYS A 147 -44.33 -29.72 41.37
CA LYS A 147 -44.31 -29.92 42.83
C LYS A 147 -45.31 -29.01 43.55
N VAL A 148 -45.41 -27.73 43.16
CA VAL A 148 -46.39 -26.79 43.74
C VAL A 148 -47.82 -27.29 43.52
N ASN A 149 -48.17 -27.71 42.29
CA ASN A 149 -49.49 -28.25 41.99
C ASN A 149 -49.81 -29.53 42.77
N GLN A 150 -48.83 -30.42 42.97
CA GLN A 150 -49.01 -31.61 43.82
C GLN A 150 -49.30 -31.25 45.28
N ILE A 151 -48.55 -30.30 45.84
CA ILE A 151 -48.77 -29.83 47.21
C ILE A 151 -50.15 -29.19 47.35
N GLU A 152 -50.56 -28.40 46.36
CA GLU A 152 -51.87 -27.78 46.34
C GLU A 152 -52.99 -28.84 46.30
N SER A 153 -52.91 -29.84 45.41
CA SER A 153 -53.85 -30.96 45.36
C SER A 153 -53.96 -31.70 46.69
N ASN A 154 -52.83 -32.14 47.27
CA ASN A 154 -52.81 -32.86 48.55
C ASN A 154 -53.41 -32.04 49.70
N ARG A 155 -53.35 -30.70 49.62
CA ARG A 155 -53.95 -29.82 50.63
C ARG A 155 -55.47 -29.74 50.50
N TRP A 156 -56.00 -29.83 49.28
CA TRP A 156 -57.45 -29.88 49.03
C TRP A 156 -58.06 -31.24 49.40
N ASP A 157 -57.28 -32.33 49.37
CA ASP A 157 -57.74 -33.67 49.77
C ASP A 157 -57.81 -33.87 51.32
N LEU A 158 -57.27 -32.92 52.10
CA LEU A 158 -57.21 -32.95 53.57
C LEU A 158 -58.28 -32.07 54.26
N ILE A 159 -59.15 -31.40 53.49
CA ILE A 159 -60.26 -30.55 53.95
C ILE A 159 -61.58 -31.20 53.55
#